data_AF-A0A671RX89-F1
#
_entry.id   AF-A0A671RX89-F1
#
_cell.length_a   1.000
_cell.length_b   1.000
_cell.length_c   1.000
_cell.angle_alpha   90.00
_cell.angle_beta   90.00
_cell.angle_gamma   90.00
#
_symmetry.space_group_name_H-M   'P 1'
#
loop_
_entity.id
_entity.type
_entity.pdbx_description
1 polymer ?
#
loop_
_entity_poly.entity_id
_entity_poly.type
_entity_poly.pdbx_seq_one_letter_code
_entity_poly.pdbx_strand_id
1 'polypeptide(L)'
;MKLDYKRLTGQDYKAGCPAADGEMVVDTGAALEDGDDQVDPWNVSSSSAKGVDYNKLIVRFGSSKIDQELVDRIARVTGKTPHRFLRRGIFFSHRDMHQILDAYEKQKSFYLYTGRGPSSEAMHVGHLIPFIFTKWLQDVFDVPLVIQMTDDEKYLWKDLSLDERDFFKNITTSPAFYRNVVKVQKHVTFNQVKGIFGFTDSDCIGKVSFPAVQAAPSFSSSFPQIFGERTDVQCLIPCAIDQDPYFRMTRDVAPRIGYPKPALLHSTFFPALQGAQTKMSASDANSSIFLTDSAKQIKNKINKHAFSGGKDTVEEHRKCGGNPDVDVSFMYLSFFLEDDEQLEKIRQVRHGPRSSRDPAEDR
;
A
#
# COMPACT_ATOMS: atom_id res chain seq x y z
N MET A 1 -16.64 -8.36 15.42
CA MET A 1 -16.24 -6.94 15.29
C MET A 1 -16.24 -6.17 16.62
N LYS A 2 -17.39 -5.87 17.27
CA LYS A 2 -17.38 -5.19 18.60
C LYS A 2 -16.86 -6.08 19.74
N LEU A 3 -17.19 -7.37 19.69
CA LEU A 3 -16.72 -8.38 20.64
C LEU A 3 -15.19 -8.59 20.56
N ASP A 4 -14.63 -8.63 19.34
CA ASP A 4 -13.18 -8.79 19.14
C ASP A 4 -12.40 -7.55 19.57
N TYR A 5 -12.94 -6.34 19.33
CA TYR A 5 -12.33 -5.10 19.83
C TYR A 5 -12.25 -5.06 21.36
N LYS A 6 -13.32 -5.45 22.05
CA LYS A 6 -13.33 -5.52 23.52
C LYS A 6 -12.38 -6.58 24.05
N ARG A 7 -12.27 -7.71 23.36
CA ARG A 7 -11.34 -8.79 23.70
C ARG A 7 -9.87 -8.36 23.55
N LEU A 8 -9.56 -7.58 22.51
CA LEU A 8 -8.18 -7.17 22.19
C LEU A 8 -7.72 -5.90 22.92
N THR A 9 -8.63 -4.98 23.24
CA THR A 9 -8.29 -3.67 23.82
C THR A 9 -8.77 -3.49 25.26
N GLY A 10 -9.60 -4.41 25.77
CA GLY A 10 -10.28 -4.29 27.06
C GLY A 10 -11.39 -3.22 27.09
N GLN A 11 -11.64 -2.51 25.99
CA GLN A 11 -12.59 -1.38 25.92
C GLN A 11 -13.69 -1.64 24.88
N ASP A 12 -14.87 -1.06 25.07
CA ASP A 12 -15.94 -1.11 24.06
C ASP A 12 -15.61 -0.17 22.88
N TYR A 13 -15.77 -0.66 21.65
CA TYR A 13 -15.50 0.12 20.43
C TYR A 13 -16.44 1.34 20.33
N LYS A 14 -15.84 2.53 20.23
CA LYS A 14 -16.53 3.80 19.91
C LYS A 14 -15.95 4.38 18.62
N ALA A 15 -16.82 4.62 17.63
CA ALA A 15 -16.43 5.28 16.39
C ALA A 15 -15.95 6.71 16.68
N GLY A 16 -14.81 7.09 16.09
CA GLY A 16 -14.26 8.46 16.19
C GLY A 16 -13.43 8.77 17.45
N CYS A 17 -13.12 7.80 18.32
CA CYS A 17 -12.24 8.01 19.48
C CYS A 17 -11.05 7.03 19.44
N PRO A 18 -9.79 7.50 19.57
CA PRO A 18 -8.65 6.61 19.77
C PRO A 18 -8.73 5.94 21.16
N ALA A 19 -8.15 4.74 21.29
CA ALA A 19 -8.05 4.04 22.57
C ALA A 19 -7.27 4.89 23.59
N ALA A 20 -7.79 5.03 24.80
CA ALA A 20 -7.12 5.78 25.86
C ALA A 20 -5.90 5.02 26.40
N ASP A 21 -4.84 5.77 26.70
CA ASP A 21 -3.53 5.29 27.16
C ASP A 21 -3.64 4.40 28.42
N GLY A 22 -3.68 3.10 28.21
CA GLY A 22 -3.46 2.06 29.23
C GLY A 22 -2.32 1.17 28.77
N GLU A 23 -1.54 0.66 29.72
CA GLU A 23 -0.34 -0.17 29.47
C GLU A 23 -0.60 -1.23 28.38
N MET A 24 0.15 -1.13 27.28
CA MET A 24 0.06 -2.06 26.18
C MET A 24 0.57 -3.44 26.62
N VAL A 25 -0.32 -4.43 26.54
CA VAL A 25 0.11 -5.82 26.40
C VAL A 25 0.87 -5.90 25.08
N VAL A 26 2.17 -6.19 25.15
CA VAL A 26 3.00 -6.48 23.99
C VAL A 26 2.41 -7.72 23.33
N ASP A 27 1.71 -7.55 22.22
CA ASP A 27 1.31 -8.67 21.36
C ASP A 27 2.58 -9.25 20.74
N THR A 28 3.14 -10.25 21.42
CA THR A 28 4.18 -11.12 20.90
C THR A 28 3.54 -12.00 19.83
N GLY A 29 3.38 -11.44 18.63
CA GLY A 29 2.93 -12.12 17.41
C GLY A 29 2.11 -13.38 17.68
N ALA A 30 0.82 -13.23 17.95
CA ALA A 30 -0.10 -14.36 17.95
C ALA A 30 0.15 -15.18 16.68
N ALA A 31 0.44 -16.47 16.86
CA ALA A 31 0.52 -17.42 15.76
C ALA A 31 -0.72 -17.27 14.89
N LEU A 32 -0.54 -17.12 13.57
CA LEU A 32 -1.65 -17.10 12.61
C LEU A 32 -2.55 -18.30 12.92
N GLU A 33 -3.82 -18.05 13.27
CA GLU A 33 -4.80 -19.13 13.28
C GLU A 33 -4.87 -19.70 11.85
N ASP A 34 -5.10 -21.01 11.74
CA ASP A 34 -5.13 -21.73 10.47
C ASP A 34 -6.19 -21.08 9.55
N GLY A 35 -5.74 -20.34 8.52
CA GLY A 35 -6.60 -19.65 7.56
C GLY A 35 -6.52 -18.11 7.50
N ASP A 36 -5.71 -17.44 8.33
CA ASP A 36 -5.52 -15.97 8.26
C ASP A 36 -4.55 -15.52 7.14
N ASP A 37 -4.84 -14.36 6.53
CA ASP A 37 -4.04 -13.80 5.43
C ASP A 37 -2.62 -13.39 5.89
N GLN A 38 -1.57 -13.82 5.19
CA GLN A 38 -0.21 -13.34 5.45
C GLN A 38 0.02 -12.03 4.70
N VAL A 39 0.36 -10.95 5.42
CA VAL A 39 0.72 -9.66 4.81
C VAL A 39 1.88 -9.05 5.57
N ASP A 40 3.04 -9.01 4.92
CA ASP A 40 4.27 -8.37 5.37
C ASP A 40 4.99 -7.72 4.17
N PRO A 41 6.05 -6.92 4.36
CA PRO A 41 6.73 -6.23 3.25
C PRO A 41 7.24 -7.14 2.13
N TRP A 42 7.47 -8.42 2.43
CA TRP A 42 8.02 -9.41 1.49
C TRP A 42 6.94 -10.34 0.93
N ASN A 43 5.96 -10.75 1.73
CA ASN A 43 4.97 -11.77 1.39
C ASN A 43 3.54 -11.27 1.52
N VAL A 44 2.73 -11.61 0.52
CA VAL A 44 1.27 -11.47 0.56
C VAL A 44 0.66 -12.77 0.07
N SER A 45 -0.07 -13.45 0.95
CA SER A 45 -0.80 -14.67 0.60
C SER A 45 -2.16 -14.72 1.29
N SER A 46 -3.16 -15.22 0.56
CA SER A 46 -4.52 -15.46 1.04
C SER A 46 -5.02 -16.82 0.56
N SER A 47 -5.74 -17.53 1.41
CA SER A 47 -6.44 -18.76 1.04
C SER A 47 -7.72 -18.50 0.22
N SER A 48 -8.20 -17.26 0.22
CA SER A 48 -9.43 -16.84 -0.44
C SER A 48 -9.21 -16.48 -1.91
N ALA A 49 -10.03 -17.02 -2.81
CA ALA A 49 -10.03 -16.61 -4.22
C ALA A 49 -10.46 -15.14 -4.43
N LYS A 50 -11.12 -14.53 -3.44
CA LYS A 50 -11.43 -13.08 -3.44
C LYS A 50 -10.24 -12.22 -3.02
N GLY A 51 -9.14 -12.85 -2.62
CA GLY A 51 -7.96 -12.21 -2.06
C GLY A 51 -8.12 -11.80 -0.60
N VAL A 52 -7.23 -10.90 -0.17
CA VAL A 52 -7.07 -10.45 1.21
C VAL A 52 -8.33 -9.76 1.76
N ASP A 53 -8.72 -10.11 2.99
CA ASP A 53 -9.76 -9.39 3.73
C ASP A 53 -9.20 -8.08 4.31
N TYR A 54 -9.32 -7.02 3.52
CA TYR A 54 -8.84 -5.69 3.88
C TYR A 54 -9.51 -5.09 5.13
N ASN A 55 -10.73 -5.50 5.49
CA ASN A 55 -11.38 -5.00 6.71
C ASN A 55 -10.78 -5.66 7.96
N LYS A 56 -10.50 -6.96 7.91
CA LYS A 56 -9.72 -7.63 8.97
C LYS A 56 -8.31 -7.05 9.08
N LEU A 57 -7.68 -6.74 7.94
CA LEU A 57 -6.34 -6.17 7.91
C LEU A 57 -6.27 -4.78 8.57
N ILE A 58 -7.32 -3.94 8.41
CA ILE A 58 -7.44 -2.66 9.14
C ILE A 58 -7.35 -2.88 10.65
N VAL A 59 -8.12 -3.84 11.16
CA VAL A 59 -8.17 -4.15 12.59
C VAL A 59 -6.82 -4.68 13.07
N ARG A 60 -6.24 -5.66 12.36
CA ARG A 60 -4.95 -6.27 12.70
C ARG A 60 -3.82 -5.24 12.76
N PHE A 61 -3.76 -4.34 11.78
CA PHE A 61 -2.72 -3.32 11.74
C PHE A 61 -3.05 -2.11 12.61
N GLY A 62 -4.29 -1.99 13.11
CA GLY A 62 -4.74 -0.85 13.90
C GLY A 62 -4.72 0.45 13.11
N SER A 63 -5.07 0.39 11.82
CA SER A 63 -5.22 1.57 10.94
C SER A 63 -6.68 2.06 10.92
N SER A 64 -6.98 3.13 10.19
CA SER A 64 -8.34 3.68 10.07
C SER A 64 -8.90 3.44 8.67
N LYS A 65 -10.19 3.12 8.56
CA LYS A 65 -10.86 2.98 7.26
C LYS A 65 -11.02 4.35 6.63
N ILE A 66 -10.76 4.48 5.33
CA ILE A 66 -11.20 5.63 4.55
C ILE A 66 -12.70 5.47 4.30
N ASP A 67 -13.50 6.31 4.94
CA ASP A 67 -14.94 6.39 4.77
C ASP A 67 -15.35 7.48 3.78
N GLN A 68 -16.64 7.57 3.48
CA GLN A 68 -17.16 8.57 2.55
C GLN A 68 -16.97 10.00 3.07
N GLU A 69 -17.03 10.21 4.38
CA GLU A 69 -16.83 11.55 4.97
C GLU A 69 -15.42 12.07 4.69
N LEU A 70 -14.40 11.23 4.84
CA LEU A 70 -13.02 11.58 4.52
C LEU A 70 -12.84 11.82 3.01
N VAL A 71 -13.45 11.00 2.15
CA VAL A 71 -13.41 11.21 0.69
C VAL A 71 -14.04 12.56 0.30
N ASP A 72 -15.21 12.87 0.86
CA ASP A 72 -15.90 14.14 0.62
C ASP A 72 -15.10 15.32 1.17
N ARG A 73 -14.41 15.15 2.31
CA ARG A 73 -13.53 16.18 2.84
C ARG A 73 -12.34 16.44 1.92
N ILE A 74 -11.69 15.39 1.39
CA ILE A 74 -10.61 15.56 0.40
C ILE A 74 -11.12 16.34 -0.82
N ALA A 75 -12.33 16.02 -1.30
CA ALA A 75 -12.95 16.75 -2.42
C ALA A 75 -13.14 18.24 -2.11
N ARG A 76 -13.70 18.57 -0.93
CA ARG A 76 -13.93 19.96 -0.51
C ARG A 76 -12.63 20.73 -0.33
N VAL A 77 -11.63 20.12 0.29
CA VAL A 77 -10.34 20.76 0.61
C VAL A 77 -9.52 21.03 -0.64
N THR A 78 -9.51 20.09 -1.60
CA THR A 78 -8.74 20.25 -2.85
C THR A 78 -9.53 21.00 -3.93
N GLY A 79 -10.85 21.07 -3.83
CA GLY A 79 -11.71 21.55 -4.91
C GLY A 79 -11.66 20.67 -6.16
N LYS A 80 -11.19 19.42 -6.04
CA LYS A 80 -11.03 18.45 -7.13
C LYS A 80 -11.90 17.23 -6.90
N THR A 81 -12.27 16.57 -7.99
CA THR A 81 -12.92 15.26 -7.91
C THR A 81 -11.94 14.26 -7.27
N PRO A 82 -12.34 13.52 -6.20
CA PRO A 82 -11.49 12.51 -5.58
C PRO A 82 -11.01 11.49 -6.61
N HIS A 83 -9.75 11.06 -6.55
CA HIS A 83 -9.22 10.05 -7.45
C HIS A 83 -10.09 8.79 -7.44
N ARG A 84 -10.22 8.10 -8.58
CA ARG A 84 -10.97 6.83 -8.68
C ARG A 84 -10.52 5.79 -7.66
N PHE A 85 -9.25 5.82 -7.26
CA PHE A 85 -8.74 4.91 -6.22
C PHE A 85 -9.32 5.16 -4.83
N LEU A 86 -9.71 6.40 -4.51
CA LEU A 86 -10.46 6.71 -3.29
C LEU A 86 -11.92 6.28 -3.46
N ARG A 87 -12.55 6.68 -4.57
CA ARG A 87 -13.97 6.38 -4.85
C ARG A 87 -14.28 4.88 -4.88
N ARG A 88 -13.34 4.07 -5.37
CA ARG A 88 -13.48 2.61 -5.51
C ARG A 88 -12.86 1.83 -4.34
N GLY A 89 -12.38 2.51 -3.30
CA GLY A 89 -11.77 1.84 -2.15
C GLY A 89 -10.50 1.04 -2.49
N ILE A 90 -9.74 1.46 -3.50
CA ILE A 90 -8.40 0.92 -3.78
C ILE A 90 -7.42 1.49 -2.76
N PHE A 91 -7.43 2.80 -2.54
CA PHE A 91 -6.89 3.38 -1.32
C PHE A 91 -8.00 3.34 -0.28
N PHE A 92 -7.83 2.52 0.74
CA PHE A 92 -8.93 2.07 1.59
C PHE A 92 -8.70 2.30 3.08
N SER A 93 -7.46 2.52 3.48
CA SER A 93 -7.05 2.71 4.86
C SER A 93 -6.09 3.91 4.98
N HIS A 94 -6.05 4.54 6.14
CA HIS A 94 -5.19 5.68 6.42
C HIS A 94 -4.70 5.70 7.88
N ARG A 95 -3.72 6.57 8.14
CA ARG A 95 -3.35 7.04 9.48
C ARG A 95 -3.19 8.55 9.43
N ASP A 96 -3.85 9.27 10.34
CA ASP A 96 -3.72 10.73 10.51
C ASP A 96 -3.95 11.59 9.25
N MET A 97 -4.68 11.08 8.24
CA MET A 97 -5.05 11.87 7.05
C MET A 97 -5.84 13.14 7.41
N HIS A 98 -6.67 13.10 8.46
CA HIS A 98 -7.33 14.31 8.97
C HIS A 98 -6.33 15.39 9.40
N GLN A 99 -5.17 15.02 9.97
CA GLN A 99 -4.14 16.00 10.37
C GLN A 99 -3.47 16.65 9.16
N ILE A 100 -3.31 15.92 8.05
CA ILE A 100 -2.86 16.50 6.77
C ILE A 100 -3.85 17.54 6.28
N LEU A 101 -5.14 17.20 6.28
CA LEU A 101 -6.19 18.11 5.82
C LEU A 101 -6.30 19.34 6.74
N ASP A 102 -6.23 19.15 8.07
CA ASP A 102 -6.20 20.25 9.03
C ASP A 102 -5.01 21.19 8.81
N ALA A 103 -3.83 20.63 8.50
CA ALA A 103 -2.62 21.40 8.20
C ALA A 103 -2.79 22.18 6.89
N TYR A 104 -3.29 21.53 5.84
CA TYR A 104 -3.49 22.15 4.53
C TYR A 104 -4.54 23.27 4.56
N GLU A 105 -5.68 23.07 5.23
CA GLU A 105 -6.71 24.10 5.44
C GLU A 105 -6.16 25.32 6.19
N LYS A 106 -5.18 25.12 7.07
CA LYS A 106 -4.46 26.19 7.80
C LYS A 106 -3.25 26.74 7.04
N GLN A 107 -3.11 26.42 5.75
CA GLN A 107 -1.99 26.84 4.90
C GLN A 107 -0.61 26.42 5.44
N LYS A 108 -0.56 25.33 6.22
CA LYS A 108 0.70 24.74 6.67
C LYS A 108 1.21 23.76 5.62
N SER A 109 2.50 23.83 5.35
CA SER A 109 3.17 22.94 4.40
C SER A 109 3.19 21.50 4.90
N PHE A 110 2.99 20.56 3.98
CA PHE A 110 3.32 19.14 4.13
C PHE A 110 4.03 18.66 2.87
N TYR A 111 4.61 17.46 2.90
CA TYR A 111 5.23 16.84 1.73
C TYR A 111 4.83 15.38 1.58
N LEU A 112 5.01 14.87 0.37
CA LEU A 112 4.78 13.47 0.06
C LEU A 112 6.09 12.69 0.13
N TYR A 113 6.01 11.46 0.63
CA TYR A 113 7.10 10.49 0.58
C TYR A 113 6.56 9.15 0.10
N THR A 114 7.16 8.58 -0.94
CA THR A 114 6.95 7.17 -1.32
C THR A 114 8.29 6.55 -1.72
N GLY A 115 8.31 5.26 -2.03
CA GLY A 115 9.56 4.60 -2.37
C GLY A 115 9.40 3.37 -3.23
N ARG A 116 10.54 2.90 -3.75
CA ARG A 116 10.64 1.70 -4.57
C ARG A 116 11.98 1.03 -4.39
N GLY A 117 11.97 -0.23 -3.97
CA GLY A 117 13.17 -1.07 -3.99
C GLY A 117 13.42 -1.66 -5.38
N PRO A 118 14.44 -1.23 -6.13
CA PRO A 118 14.63 -1.61 -7.54
C PRO A 118 15.04 -3.08 -7.69
N SER A 119 14.07 -3.99 -7.78
CA SER A 119 14.27 -5.44 -7.67
C SER A 119 14.67 -6.17 -8.97
N SER A 120 14.41 -5.57 -10.12
CA SER A 120 14.51 -6.15 -11.47
C SER A 120 14.67 -5.04 -12.51
N GLU A 121 15.11 -5.39 -13.72
CA GLU A 121 15.22 -4.45 -14.84
C GLU A 121 13.88 -3.77 -15.19
N ALA A 122 12.78 -4.52 -15.10
CA ALA A 122 11.45 -4.02 -15.45
C ALA A 122 10.51 -3.93 -14.24
N MET A 123 9.75 -2.83 -14.18
CA MET A 123 8.57 -2.69 -13.32
C MET A 123 7.36 -3.37 -13.99
N HIS A 124 6.43 -3.86 -13.18
CA HIS A 124 5.09 -4.26 -13.62
C HIS A 124 3.99 -3.24 -13.26
N VAL A 125 2.81 -3.40 -13.87
CA VAL A 125 1.64 -2.51 -13.72
C VAL A 125 1.19 -2.33 -12.27
N GLY A 126 1.36 -3.34 -11.41
CA GLY A 126 1.08 -3.22 -9.98
C GLY A 126 1.89 -2.12 -9.27
N HIS A 127 3.11 -1.82 -9.73
CA HIS A 127 3.89 -0.72 -9.18
C HIS A 127 3.32 0.65 -9.54
N LEU A 128 2.54 0.76 -10.62
CA LEU A 128 1.95 2.03 -11.01
C LEU A 128 0.93 2.54 -9.99
N ILE A 129 0.29 1.66 -9.21
CA ILE A 129 -0.81 2.03 -8.31
C ILE A 129 -0.39 3.10 -7.29
N PRO A 130 0.65 2.91 -6.47
CA PRO A 130 1.11 3.96 -5.55
C PRO A 130 1.63 5.19 -6.31
N PHE A 131 2.33 5.05 -7.43
CA PHE A 131 2.90 6.20 -8.16
C PHE A 131 1.85 7.06 -8.85
N ILE A 132 0.85 6.48 -9.51
CA ILE A 132 -0.29 7.20 -10.10
C ILE A 132 -1.00 8.01 -9.03
N PHE A 133 -1.25 7.39 -7.88
CA PHE A 133 -1.93 8.07 -6.78
C PHE A 133 -1.09 9.17 -6.16
N THR A 134 0.21 8.92 -5.98
CA THR A 134 1.17 9.91 -5.47
C THR A 134 1.26 11.11 -6.39
N LYS A 135 1.30 10.89 -7.71
CA LYS A 135 1.26 11.97 -8.69
C LYS A 135 -0.04 12.77 -8.60
N TRP A 136 -1.19 12.09 -8.50
CA TRP A 136 -2.47 12.79 -8.31
C TRP A 136 -2.47 13.62 -7.02
N LEU A 137 -1.99 13.07 -5.89
CA LEU A 137 -1.85 13.81 -4.63
C LEU A 137 -0.95 15.04 -4.80
N GLN A 138 0.18 14.89 -5.49
CA GLN A 138 1.09 16.00 -5.78
C GLN A 138 0.38 17.09 -6.59
N ASP A 139 -0.35 16.72 -7.64
CA ASP A 139 -1.03 17.66 -8.53
C ASP A 139 -2.19 18.40 -7.82
N VAL A 140 -2.95 17.72 -6.95
CA VAL A 140 -4.13 18.33 -6.28
C VAL A 140 -3.78 19.13 -5.02
N PHE A 141 -2.69 18.78 -4.34
CA PHE A 141 -2.25 19.50 -3.14
C PHE A 141 -1.11 20.50 -3.42
N ASP A 142 -0.44 20.41 -4.57
CA ASP A 142 0.71 21.23 -4.95
C ASP A 142 1.83 21.20 -3.88
N VAL A 143 2.35 20.00 -3.62
CA VAL A 143 3.34 19.74 -2.55
C VAL A 143 4.63 19.09 -3.06
N PRO A 144 5.76 19.31 -2.37
CA PRO A 144 7.01 18.59 -2.65
C PRO A 144 6.84 17.08 -2.49
N LEU A 145 7.59 16.31 -3.29
CA LEU A 145 7.61 14.85 -3.26
C LEU A 145 9.05 14.36 -3.16
N VAL A 146 9.30 13.43 -2.24
CA VAL A 146 10.53 12.65 -2.15
C VAL A 146 10.23 11.21 -2.52
N ILE A 147 11.05 10.64 -3.41
CA ILE A 147 10.97 9.21 -3.78
C ILE A 147 12.27 8.54 -3.36
N GLN A 148 12.20 7.62 -2.40
CA GLN A 148 13.35 6.81 -2.01
C GLN A 148 13.48 5.60 -2.94
N MET A 149 14.66 5.42 -3.54
CA MET A 149 15.02 4.14 -4.15
C MET A 149 15.92 3.37 -3.20
N THR A 150 15.49 2.20 -2.78
CA THR A 150 16.18 1.38 -1.76
C THR A 150 17.05 0.32 -2.43
N ASP A 151 18.06 0.75 -3.17
CA ASP A 151 19.04 -0.14 -3.78
C ASP A 151 19.94 -0.83 -2.75
N ASP A 152 20.24 -0.14 -1.65
CA ASP A 152 20.86 -0.68 -0.44
C ASP A 152 20.08 -1.87 0.16
N GLU A 153 18.76 -1.76 0.28
CA GLU A 153 17.89 -2.89 0.64
C GLU A 153 18.07 -4.05 -0.34
N LYS A 154 18.07 -3.78 -1.65
CA LYS A 154 18.19 -4.86 -2.63
C LYS A 154 19.56 -5.51 -2.62
N TYR A 155 20.61 -4.76 -2.33
CA TYR A 155 21.94 -5.30 -2.08
C TYR A 155 21.99 -6.18 -0.81
N LEU A 156 21.31 -5.77 0.27
CA LEU A 156 21.28 -6.52 1.52
C LEU A 156 20.44 -7.81 1.45
N TRP A 157 19.42 -7.86 0.59
CA TRP A 157 18.51 -9.01 0.46
C TRP A 157 18.80 -9.93 -0.73
N LYS A 158 19.54 -9.48 -1.75
CA LYS A 158 19.84 -10.25 -2.94
C LYS A 158 21.35 -10.32 -3.15
N ASP A 159 21.80 -11.38 -3.80
CA ASP A 159 23.19 -11.51 -4.25
C ASP A 159 23.42 -10.64 -5.49
N LEU A 160 23.78 -9.37 -5.26
CA LEU A 160 24.01 -8.37 -6.30
C LEU A 160 25.34 -7.66 -6.05
N SER A 161 26.04 -7.25 -7.11
CA SER A 161 27.27 -6.48 -6.96
C SER A 161 26.98 -4.99 -6.71
N LEU A 162 27.89 -4.29 -6.02
CA LEU A 162 27.77 -2.85 -5.78
C LEU A 162 27.98 -2.03 -7.07
N ASP A 163 28.76 -2.55 -8.02
CA ASP A 163 29.10 -1.86 -9.28
C ASP A 163 27.89 -1.75 -10.23
N GLU A 164 26.86 -2.56 -10.04
CA GLU A 164 25.61 -2.54 -10.83
C GLU A 164 24.62 -1.44 -10.38
N ARG A 165 24.96 -0.62 -9.36
CA ARG A 165 24.03 0.34 -8.74
C ARG A 165 24.65 1.74 -8.61
N ASP A 166 24.47 2.57 -9.63
CA ASP A 166 24.83 4.01 -9.57
C ASP A 166 24.03 4.83 -8.52
N PHE A 167 23.00 4.24 -7.90
CA PHE A 167 21.99 4.95 -7.12
C PHE A 167 22.34 5.17 -5.63
N PHE A 168 23.35 4.45 -5.10
CA PHE A 168 23.91 4.65 -3.75
C PHE A 168 24.40 6.08 -3.48
N LYS A 169 24.52 6.92 -4.52
CA LYS A 169 25.20 8.21 -4.47
C LYS A 169 24.38 9.37 -3.89
N ASN A 170 23.04 9.33 -3.88
CA ASN A 170 22.27 10.59 -3.75
C ASN A 170 21.51 10.84 -2.42
N ILE A 171 20.99 9.84 -1.71
CA ILE A 171 20.22 10.07 -0.45
C ILE A 171 20.97 9.61 0.79
N THR A 172 21.60 8.43 0.75
CA THR A 172 22.34 7.86 1.89
C THR A 172 23.64 8.61 2.21
N THR A 173 24.12 9.45 1.29
CA THR A 173 25.32 10.29 1.45
C THR A 173 25.05 11.61 2.18
N SER A 174 23.79 11.98 2.41
CA SER A 174 23.44 13.20 3.14
C SER A 174 23.74 13.04 4.65
N PRO A 175 24.59 13.91 5.25
CA PRO A 175 24.84 13.86 6.69
C PRO A 175 23.55 14.07 7.52
N ALA A 176 22.63 14.88 7.02
CA ALA A 176 21.36 15.14 7.69
C ALA A 176 20.44 13.91 7.67
N PHE A 177 20.39 13.19 6.53
CA PHE A 177 19.70 11.92 6.41
C PHE A 177 20.26 10.88 7.40
N TYR A 178 21.59 10.70 7.41
CA TYR A 178 22.23 9.72 8.29
C TYR A 178 22.05 10.05 9.78
N ARG A 179 22.01 11.34 10.17
CA ARG A 179 21.67 11.75 11.54
C ARG A 179 20.30 11.22 11.95
N ASN A 180 19.30 11.28 11.08
CA ASN A 180 17.97 10.75 11.37
C ASN A 180 17.96 9.21 11.38
N VAL A 181 18.73 8.54 10.52
CA VAL A 181 18.92 7.07 10.60
C VAL A 181 19.45 6.68 11.98
N VAL A 182 20.51 7.32 12.46
CA VAL A 182 21.11 7.04 13.79
C VAL A 182 20.12 7.34 14.92
N LYS A 183 19.36 8.44 14.83
CA LYS A 183 18.30 8.75 15.79
C LYS A 183 17.26 7.64 15.86
N VAL A 184 16.82 7.09 14.72
CA VAL A 184 15.85 6.00 14.68
C VAL A 184 16.45 4.71 15.23
N GLN A 185 17.66 4.33 14.78
CA GLN A 185 18.36 3.13 15.25
C GLN A 185 18.50 3.09 16.78
N LYS A 186 18.81 4.23 17.42
CA LYS A 186 18.93 4.32 18.88
C LYS A 186 17.62 3.98 19.63
N HIS A 187 16.46 4.13 18.99
CA HIS A 187 15.15 3.97 19.62
C HIS A 187 14.38 2.72 19.16
N VAL A 188 15.03 1.86 18.35
CA VAL A 188 14.48 0.60 17.88
C VAL A 188 15.42 -0.53 18.29
N THR A 189 14.92 -1.41 19.15
CA THR A 189 15.67 -2.58 19.63
C THR A 189 15.60 -3.74 18.63
N PHE A 190 16.55 -4.66 18.73
CA PHE A 190 16.52 -5.86 17.92
C PHE A 190 15.24 -6.68 18.13
N ASN A 191 14.80 -6.87 19.38
CA ASN A 191 13.55 -7.58 19.69
C ASN A 191 12.33 -6.96 18.99
N GLN A 192 12.26 -5.63 18.86
CA GLN A 192 11.19 -4.98 18.12
C GLN A 192 11.22 -5.34 16.64
N VAL A 193 12.39 -5.29 15.98
CA VAL A 193 12.46 -5.66 14.55
C VAL A 193 12.29 -7.15 14.32
N LYS A 194 12.64 -8.03 15.27
CA LYS A 194 12.26 -9.46 15.23
C LYS A 194 10.74 -9.62 15.23
N GLY A 195 10.04 -8.92 16.11
CA GLY A 195 8.57 -8.99 16.20
C GLY A 195 7.85 -8.36 15.00
N ILE A 196 8.36 -7.26 14.46
CA ILE A 196 7.70 -6.52 13.37
C ILE A 196 8.00 -7.14 12.00
N PHE A 197 9.24 -7.58 11.78
CA PHE A 197 9.74 -8.00 10.46
C PHE A 197 10.13 -9.47 10.38
N GLY A 198 10.08 -10.21 11.48
CA GLY A 198 10.44 -11.64 11.50
C GLY A 198 11.93 -11.92 11.38
N PHE A 199 12.81 -10.93 11.63
CA PHE A 199 14.26 -11.16 11.61
C PHE A 199 14.69 -12.17 12.67
N THR A 200 15.78 -12.88 12.36
CA THR A 200 16.40 -13.87 13.24
C THR A 200 17.83 -13.48 13.58
N ASP A 201 18.43 -14.18 14.54
CA ASP A 201 19.81 -13.92 14.98
C ASP A 201 20.84 -14.27 13.89
N SER A 202 20.41 -14.95 12.82
CA SER A 202 21.22 -15.27 11.64
C SER A 202 21.18 -14.23 10.53
N ASP A 203 20.26 -13.25 10.59
CA ASP A 203 20.22 -12.17 9.60
C ASP A 203 21.40 -11.21 9.77
N CYS A 204 21.93 -10.69 8.67
CA CYS A 204 23.04 -9.76 8.72
C CYS A 204 22.61 -8.43 9.37
N ILE A 205 23.55 -7.75 10.05
CA ILE A 205 23.29 -6.48 10.75
C ILE A 205 22.76 -5.37 9.82
N GLY A 206 23.06 -5.45 8.53
CA GLY A 206 22.51 -4.54 7.53
C GLY A 206 21.00 -4.68 7.40
N LYS A 207 20.47 -5.91 7.28
CA LYS A 207 19.01 -6.15 7.25
C LYS A 207 18.33 -5.69 8.52
N VAL A 208 18.92 -6.02 9.67
CA VAL A 208 18.38 -5.67 10.99
C VAL A 208 18.25 -4.15 11.19
N SER A 209 19.19 -3.38 10.64
CA SER A 209 19.24 -1.92 10.79
C SER A 209 18.57 -1.14 9.65
N PHE A 210 18.26 -1.79 8.53
CA PHE A 210 17.62 -1.19 7.36
C PHE A 210 16.27 -0.49 7.66
N PRO A 211 15.38 -0.98 8.56
CA PRO A 211 14.15 -0.27 8.86
C PRO A 211 14.32 1.21 9.24
N ALA A 212 15.46 1.57 9.84
CA ALA A 212 15.77 2.96 10.15
C ALA A 212 16.05 3.82 8.90
N VAL A 213 16.61 3.22 7.84
CA VAL A 213 16.86 3.86 6.55
C VAL A 213 15.55 4.17 5.83
N GLN A 214 14.58 3.26 5.88
CA GLN A 214 13.25 3.48 5.29
C GLN A 214 12.38 4.45 6.13
N ALA A 215 12.63 4.54 7.44
CA ALA A 215 11.97 5.49 8.34
C ALA A 215 12.44 6.94 8.14
N ALA A 216 13.75 7.16 7.91
CA ALA A 216 14.37 8.49 7.89
C ALA A 216 13.73 9.50 6.91
N PRO A 217 13.29 9.15 5.68
CA PRO A 217 12.58 10.07 4.78
C PRO A 217 11.26 10.61 5.33
N SER A 218 10.71 10.02 6.40
CA SER A 218 9.48 10.50 7.05
C SER A 218 9.67 11.81 7.82
N PHE A 219 10.91 12.27 7.97
CA PHE A 219 11.27 13.48 8.69
C PHE A 219 11.90 14.51 7.74
N SER A 220 11.34 15.72 7.69
CA SER A 220 11.78 16.78 6.78
C SER A 220 13.25 17.17 6.96
N SER A 221 13.78 17.06 8.18
CA SER A 221 15.19 17.33 8.47
C SER A 221 16.17 16.39 7.78
N SER A 222 15.69 15.30 7.17
CA SER A 222 16.51 14.45 6.29
C SER A 222 16.87 15.13 4.96
N PHE A 223 16.14 16.19 4.57
CA PHE A 223 16.27 16.89 3.29
C PHE A 223 16.46 18.39 3.48
N PRO A 224 17.58 18.85 4.08
CA PRO A 224 17.84 20.27 4.30
C PRO A 224 17.87 21.10 3.02
N GLN A 225 18.22 20.49 1.88
CA GLN A 225 18.16 21.13 0.57
C GLN A 225 16.73 21.44 0.09
N ILE A 226 15.70 20.80 0.67
CA ILE A 226 14.29 21.02 0.35
C ILE A 226 13.62 21.84 1.45
N PHE A 227 13.84 21.48 2.72
CA PHE A 227 13.10 22.02 3.86
C PHE A 227 13.92 22.89 4.82
N GLY A 228 15.21 23.12 4.52
CA GLY A 228 16.12 23.83 5.42
C GLY A 228 16.26 23.12 6.77
N GLU A 229 16.21 23.88 7.85
CA GLU A 229 16.31 23.35 9.22
C GLU A 229 14.96 22.90 9.80
N ARG A 230 13.87 22.95 9.02
CA ARG A 230 12.53 22.65 9.51
C ARG A 230 12.38 21.17 9.88
N THR A 231 11.80 20.94 11.06
CA THR A 231 11.46 19.61 11.59
C THR A 231 9.94 19.40 11.76
N ASP A 232 9.15 20.44 11.46
CA ASP A 232 7.71 20.53 11.70
C ASP A 232 6.86 20.26 10.45
N VAL A 233 7.50 20.03 9.29
CA VAL A 233 6.79 19.77 8.03
C VAL A 233 6.18 18.37 8.10
N GLN A 234 4.86 18.30 8.01
CA GLN A 234 4.13 17.04 8.06
C GLN A 234 4.44 16.19 6.82
N CYS A 235 4.57 14.87 7.01
CA CYS A 235 4.82 13.90 5.94
C CYS A 235 3.55 13.07 5.68
N LEU A 236 3.20 12.87 4.40
CA LEU A 236 2.16 11.94 3.95
C LEU A 236 2.77 10.85 3.07
N ILE A 237 2.53 9.60 3.43
CA ILE A 237 3.12 8.42 2.78
C ILE A 237 2.03 7.60 2.08
N PRO A 238 1.86 7.75 0.75
CA PRO A 238 1.09 6.81 -0.07
C PRO A 238 1.90 5.54 -0.34
N CYS A 239 1.38 4.39 0.09
CA CYS A 239 1.98 3.08 -0.13
C CYS A 239 0.92 1.97 -0.21
N ALA A 240 1.32 0.77 -0.67
CA ALA A 240 0.51 -0.42 -0.42
C ALA A 240 0.62 -0.82 1.06
N ILE A 241 -0.41 -1.48 1.59
CA ILE A 241 -0.51 -1.74 3.04
C ILE A 241 0.60 -2.66 3.59
N ASP A 242 1.28 -3.43 2.74
CA ASP A 242 2.44 -4.25 3.14
C ASP A 242 3.62 -3.41 3.67
N GLN A 243 3.66 -2.11 3.39
CA GLN A 243 4.68 -1.20 3.91
C GLN A 243 4.34 -0.59 5.29
N ASP A 244 3.11 -0.75 5.79
CA ASP A 244 2.69 -0.20 7.10
C ASP A 244 3.60 -0.62 8.27
N PRO A 245 4.17 -1.84 8.35
CA PRO A 245 5.08 -2.21 9.44
C PRO A 245 6.26 -1.24 9.64
N TYR A 246 6.87 -0.75 8.55
CA TYR A 246 7.94 0.25 8.62
C TYR A 246 7.47 1.56 9.25
N PHE A 247 6.28 2.00 8.86
CA PHE A 247 5.79 3.32 9.25
C PHE A 247 5.04 3.30 10.57
N ARG A 248 4.46 2.18 10.97
CA ARG A 248 3.99 1.94 12.34
C ARG A 248 5.16 2.07 13.31
N MET A 249 6.28 1.39 13.04
CA MET A 249 7.52 1.57 13.79
C MET A 249 8.00 3.03 13.79
N THR A 250 7.99 3.68 12.61
CA THR A 250 8.41 5.09 12.48
C THR A 250 7.56 6.03 13.32
N ARG A 251 6.24 5.82 13.39
CA ARG A 251 5.30 6.61 14.19
C ARG A 251 5.50 6.46 15.69
N ASP A 252 5.95 5.30 16.16
CA ASP A 252 6.28 5.07 17.57
C ASP A 252 7.61 5.76 17.97
N VAL A 253 8.54 5.86 17.01
CA VAL A 253 9.84 6.53 17.20
C VAL A 253 9.72 8.05 17.12
N ALA A 254 8.93 8.58 16.18
CA ALA A 254 8.82 10.00 15.88
C ALA A 254 8.72 10.93 17.11
N PRO A 255 7.79 10.72 18.08
CA PRO A 255 7.70 11.59 19.25
C PRO A 255 8.91 11.49 20.18
N ARG A 256 9.62 10.35 20.23
CA ARG A 256 10.81 10.15 21.08
C ARG A 256 12.02 10.94 20.57
N ILE A 257 12.03 11.28 19.28
CA ILE A 257 13.07 12.08 18.64
C ILE A 257 12.62 13.51 18.33
N GLY A 258 11.45 13.91 18.83
CA GLY A 258 10.91 15.27 18.72
C GLY A 258 10.37 15.63 17.34
N TYR A 259 9.88 14.66 16.56
CA TYR A 259 9.33 14.87 15.22
C TYR A 259 7.84 14.51 15.12
N PRO A 260 7.10 15.09 14.16
CA PRO A 260 5.72 14.71 13.89
C PRO A 260 5.65 13.27 13.36
N LYS A 261 4.56 12.56 13.70
CA LYS A 261 4.28 11.23 13.17
C LYS A 261 3.93 11.36 11.68
N PRO A 262 4.49 10.54 10.76
CA PRO A 262 4.03 10.55 9.37
C PRO A 262 2.58 10.07 9.27
N ALA A 263 1.81 10.69 8.39
CA ALA A 263 0.49 10.24 7.98
C ALA A 263 0.61 9.23 6.82
N LEU A 264 -0.39 8.36 6.66
CA LEU A 264 -0.37 7.29 5.66
C LEU A 264 -1.68 7.20 4.90
N LEU A 265 -1.58 6.78 3.63
CA LEU A 265 -2.67 6.30 2.81
C LEU A 265 -2.28 4.93 2.26
N HIS A 266 -3.09 3.91 2.51
CA HIS A 266 -2.82 2.52 2.17
C HIS A 266 -3.66 2.05 0.99
N SER A 267 -3.00 1.51 -0.04
CA SER A 267 -3.67 0.81 -1.14
C SER A 267 -3.86 -0.67 -0.86
N THR A 268 -4.86 -1.25 -1.52
CA THR A 268 -4.98 -2.68 -1.77
C THR A 268 -3.84 -3.18 -2.65
N PHE A 269 -3.70 -4.49 -2.76
CA PHE A 269 -2.75 -5.13 -3.67
C PHE A 269 -3.32 -5.24 -5.08
N PHE A 270 -2.46 -5.00 -6.07
CA PHE A 270 -2.77 -5.33 -7.45
C PHE A 270 -2.61 -6.86 -7.62
N PRO A 271 -3.68 -7.59 -7.99
CA PRO A 271 -3.65 -9.06 -7.98
C PRO A 271 -2.70 -9.61 -9.05
N ALA A 272 -2.17 -10.81 -8.82
CA ALA A 272 -1.45 -11.56 -9.84
C ALA A 272 -2.40 -12.02 -10.96
N LEU A 273 -1.84 -12.34 -12.14
CA LEU A 273 -2.63 -12.87 -13.25
C LEU A 273 -3.40 -14.14 -12.86
N GLN A 274 -2.79 -15.04 -12.09
CA GLN A 274 -3.37 -16.32 -11.70
C GLN A 274 -4.50 -16.20 -10.67
N GLY A 275 -4.69 -15.03 -10.04
CA GLY A 275 -5.73 -14.82 -9.04
C GLY A 275 -5.35 -13.78 -7.97
N ALA A 276 -6.32 -13.47 -7.11
CA ALA A 276 -6.19 -12.48 -6.05
C ALA A 276 -5.53 -12.99 -4.76
N GLN A 277 -5.19 -14.28 -4.71
CA GLN A 277 -4.52 -14.92 -3.57
C GLN A 277 -3.13 -14.32 -3.30
N THR A 278 -2.47 -13.80 -4.34
CA THR A 278 -1.13 -13.20 -4.25
C THR A 278 -1.11 -11.84 -4.94
N LYS A 279 -0.17 -10.99 -4.51
CA LYS A 279 0.11 -9.73 -5.21
C LYS A 279 0.94 -10.00 -6.47
N MET A 280 0.76 -9.18 -7.50
CA MET A 280 1.63 -9.19 -8.69
C MET A 280 3.09 -8.99 -8.28
N SER A 281 3.98 -9.87 -8.77
CA SER A 281 5.39 -9.89 -8.40
C SER A 281 6.28 -10.08 -9.62
N ALA A 282 7.33 -9.26 -9.70
CA ALA A 282 8.35 -9.37 -10.75
C ALA A 282 9.13 -10.69 -10.71
N SER A 283 9.07 -11.44 -9.60
CA SER A 283 9.73 -12.75 -9.47
C SER A 283 9.09 -13.85 -10.31
N ASP A 284 7.82 -13.70 -10.72
CA ASP A 284 7.13 -14.62 -11.61
C ASP A 284 6.68 -13.89 -12.88
N ALA A 285 7.36 -14.16 -13.99
CA ALA A 285 7.09 -13.54 -15.29
C ALA A 285 5.70 -13.82 -15.85
N ASN A 286 5.08 -14.95 -15.44
CA ASN A 286 3.72 -15.31 -15.86
C ASN A 286 2.66 -14.67 -14.97
N SER A 287 3.03 -14.19 -13.78
CA SER A 287 2.12 -13.47 -12.88
C SER A 287 1.94 -11.99 -13.23
N SER A 288 2.89 -11.43 -13.98
CA SER A 288 3.06 -9.98 -14.13
C SER A 288 2.89 -9.49 -15.55
N ILE A 289 2.26 -8.32 -15.70
CA ILE A 289 2.31 -7.50 -16.92
C ILE A 289 3.36 -6.42 -16.71
N PHE A 290 4.46 -6.51 -17.45
CA PHE A 290 5.58 -5.59 -17.34
C PHE A 290 5.34 -4.32 -18.14
N LEU A 291 5.93 -3.21 -17.71
CA LEU A 291 5.87 -1.93 -18.43
C LEU A 291 6.65 -1.96 -19.75
N THR A 292 7.44 -3.01 -19.98
CA THR A 292 8.19 -3.29 -21.21
C THR A 292 7.49 -4.29 -22.13
N ASP A 293 6.34 -4.85 -21.73
CA ASP A 293 5.59 -5.78 -22.57
C ASP A 293 5.00 -5.05 -23.79
N SER A 294 5.18 -5.62 -24.97
CA SER A 294 4.49 -5.19 -26.19
C SER A 294 2.99 -5.45 -26.11
N ALA A 295 2.20 -4.76 -26.94
CA ALA A 295 0.75 -4.98 -27.03
C ALA A 295 0.37 -6.46 -27.26
N LYS A 296 1.16 -7.20 -28.05
CA LYS A 296 0.97 -8.64 -28.28
C LYS A 296 1.23 -9.46 -27.01
N GLN A 297 2.28 -9.13 -26.25
CA GLN A 297 2.57 -9.80 -24.97
C GLN A 297 1.47 -9.54 -23.95
N ILE A 298 1.01 -8.29 -23.80
CA ILE A 298 -0.09 -7.93 -22.91
C ILE A 298 -1.35 -8.75 -23.24
N LYS A 299 -1.77 -8.75 -24.52
CA LYS A 299 -2.93 -9.51 -24.99
C LYS A 299 -2.79 -11.01 -24.69
N ASN A 300 -1.62 -11.59 -24.97
CA ASN A 300 -1.37 -13.00 -24.73
C ASN A 300 -1.41 -13.35 -23.24
N LYS A 301 -0.82 -12.51 -22.38
CA LYS A 301 -0.82 -12.72 -20.93
C LYS A 301 -2.22 -12.66 -20.34
N ILE A 302 -3.01 -11.65 -20.71
CA ILE A 302 -4.41 -11.54 -20.29
C ILE A 302 -5.19 -12.78 -20.75
N ASN A 303 -5.14 -13.14 -22.03
CA ASN A 303 -5.96 -14.24 -22.56
C ASN A 303 -5.57 -15.62 -22.03
N LYS A 304 -4.28 -15.85 -21.72
CA LYS A 304 -3.78 -17.18 -21.34
C LYS A 304 -3.65 -17.38 -19.83
N HIS A 305 -3.43 -16.30 -19.08
CA HIS A 305 -3.02 -16.41 -17.68
C HIS A 305 -3.92 -15.66 -16.70
N ALA A 306 -4.73 -14.69 -17.15
CA ALA A 306 -5.65 -14.00 -16.27
C ALA A 306 -6.76 -14.97 -15.82
N PHE A 307 -6.87 -15.20 -14.52
CA PHE A 307 -7.92 -16.04 -13.96
C PHE A 307 -9.31 -15.44 -14.25
N SER A 308 -10.17 -16.30 -14.80
CA SER A 308 -11.53 -15.94 -15.20
C SER A 308 -12.51 -16.27 -14.07
N GLY A 309 -13.37 -15.32 -13.74
CA GLY A 309 -14.54 -15.57 -12.89
C GLY A 309 -15.72 -16.14 -13.68
N GLY A 310 -15.56 -16.43 -14.98
CA GLY A 310 -16.57 -17.03 -15.84
C GLY A 310 -16.88 -18.49 -15.52
N LYS A 311 -17.62 -19.15 -16.41
CA LYS A 311 -17.90 -20.59 -16.35
C LYS A 311 -17.12 -21.30 -17.44
N ASP A 312 -16.92 -22.60 -17.26
CA ASP A 312 -16.12 -23.43 -18.18
C ASP A 312 -16.73 -23.49 -19.58
N THR A 313 -18.06 -23.46 -19.65
CA THR A 313 -18.82 -23.45 -20.91
C THR A 313 -19.60 -22.16 -21.13
N VAL A 314 -19.83 -21.82 -22.40
CA VAL A 314 -20.62 -20.64 -22.78
C VAL A 314 -22.07 -20.80 -22.32
N GLU A 315 -22.61 -22.02 -22.38
CA GLU A 315 -23.96 -22.35 -21.95
C GLU A 315 -24.15 -22.09 -20.45
N GLU A 316 -23.23 -22.57 -19.62
CA GLU A 316 -23.25 -22.31 -18.18
C GLU A 316 -23.03 -20.83 -17.87
N HIS A 317 -22.13 -20.17 -18.60
CA HIS A 317 -21.88 -18.75 -18.39
C HIS A 317 -23.12 -17.91 -18.71
N ARG A 318 -23.86 -18.25 -19.77
CA ARG A 318 -25.12 -17.58 -20.12
C ARG A 318 -26.22 -17.82 -19.07
N LYS A 319 -26.22 -19.00 -18.43
CA LYS A 319 -27.21 -19.38 -17.43
C LYS A 319 -26.92 -18.79 -16.04
N CYS A 320 -25.65 -18.82 -15.62
CA CYS A 320 -25.24 -18.54 -14.25
C CYS A 320 -24.49 -17.20 -14.10
N GLY A 321 -24.08 -16.57 -15.20
CA GLY A 321 -23.18 -15.41 -15.18
C GLY A 321 -21.75 -15.77 -14.73
N GLY A 322 -20.89 -14.76 -14.72
CA GLY A 322 -19.57 -14.78 -14.11
C GLY A 322 -19.54 -14.07 -12.76
N ASN A 323 -18.46 -14.30 -12.01
CA ASN A 323 -18.22 -13.69 -10.71
C ASN A 323 -17.11 -12.62 -10.80
N PRO A 324 -17.46 -11.32 -10.86
CA PRO A 324 -16.47 -10.24 -10.92
C PRO A 324 -15.59 -10.13 -9.67
N ASP A 325 -16.01 -10.67 -8.53
CA ASP A 325 -15.24 -10.62 -7.27
C ASP A 325 -13.98 -11.50 -7.28
N VAL A 326 -13.86 -12.41 -8.26
CA VAL A 326 -12.70 -13.29 -8.43
C VAL A 326 -12.05 -13.15 -9.81
N ASP A 327 -12.69 -12.43 -10.73
CA ASP A 327 -12.21 -12.26 -12.11
C ASP A 327 -11.09 -11.23 -12.18
N VAL A 328 -9.87 -11.67 -12.50
CA VAL A 328 -8.68 -10.81 -12.51
C VAL A 328 -8.79 -9.71 -13.55
N SER A 329 -9.43 -9.99 -14.69
CA SER A 329 -9.63 -8.99 -15.74
C SER A 329 -10.55 -7.86 -15.26
N PHE A 330 -11.64 -8.19 -14.58
CA PHE A 330 -12.53 -7.20 -13.98
C PHE A 330 -11.86 -6.43 -12.83
N MET A 331 -11.08 -7.13 -11.99
CA MET A 331 -10.26 -6.46 -10.97
C MET A 331 -9.34 -5.42 -11.61
N TYR A 332 -8.61 -5.75 -12.68
CA TYR A 332 -7.72 -4.79 -13.36
C TYR A 332 -8.49 -3.59 -13.95
N LEU A 333 -9.68 -3.82 -14.51
CA LEU A 333 -10.54 -2.73 -14.98
C LEU A 333 -10.90 -1.77 -13.82
N SER A 334 -11.14 -2.28 -12.61
CA SER A 334 -11.41 -1.42 -11.45
C SER A 334 -10.25 -0.48 -11.09
N PHE A 335 -9.01 -0.81 -11.46
CA PHE A 335 -7.86 0.08 -11.30
C PHE A 335 -7.68 1.04 -12.49
N PHE A 336 -7.82 0.57 -13.73
CA PHE A 336 -7.36 1.33 -14.90
C PHE A 336 -8.47 1.96 -15.75
N LEU A 337 -9.67 1.40 -15.77
CA LEU A 337 -10.78 2.00 -16.50
C LEU A 337 -11.27 3.23 -15.75
N GLU A 338 -11.17 4.43 -16.32
CA GLU A 338 -11.45 5.67 -15.56
C GLU A 338 -12.94 5.95 -15.34
N ASP A 339 -13.78 5.53 -16.28
CA ASP A 339 -15.22 5.74 -16.28
C ASP A 339 -15.93 4.77 -15.31
N ASP A 340 -16.56 5.33 -14.27
CA ASP A 340 -17.28 4.57 -13.24
C ASP A 340 -18.58 3.96 -13.80
N GLU A 341 -19.28 4.64 -14.72
CA GLU A 341 -20.50 4.11 -15.35
C GLU A 341 -20.19 2.96 -16.29
N GLN A 342 -19.12 3.07 -17.08
CA GLN A 342 -18.66 2.00 -17.96
C GLN A 342 -18.21 0.78 -17.16
N LEU A 343 -17.49 0.98 -16.05
CA LEU A 343 -17.10 -0.11 -15.16
C LEU A 343 -18.31 -0.84 -14.59
N GLU A 344 -19.33 -0.11 -14.15
CA GLU A 344 -20.56 -0.68 -13.60
C GLU A 344 -21.38 -1.41 -14.68
N LYS A 345 -21.47 -0.86 -15.91
CA LYS A 345 -22.07 -1.56 -17.05
C LYS A 345 -21.37 -2.90 -17.30
N ILE A 346 -20.03 -2.93 -17.32
CA ILE A 346 -19.26 -4.17 -17.49
C ILE A 346 -19.52 -5.14 -16.33
N ARG A 347 -19.60 -4.65 -15.09
CA ARG A 347 -19.89 -5.48 -13.90
C ARG A 347 -21.24 -6.16 -14.04
N GLN A 348 -22.27 -5.39 -14.38
CA GLN A 348 -23.62 -5.90 -14.60
C GLN A 348 -23.60 -6.93 -15.71
N VAL A 349 -22.99 -6.61 -16.86
CA VAL A 349 -22.87 -7.52 -18.00
C VAL A 349 -22.25 -8.87 -17.59
N ARG A 350 -21.18 -8.85 -16.80
CA ARG A 350 -20.52 -10.08 -16.34
C ARG A 350 -21.29 -10.86 -15.27
N HIS A 351 -22.18 -10.24 -14.49
CA HIS A 351 -22.84 -10.88 -13.33
C HIS A 351 -24.25 -11.44 -13.60
N GLY A 352 -24.94 -11.05 -14.69
CA GLY A 352 -26.37 -11.37 -14.87
C GLY A 352 -26.68 -12.58 -15.78
N PRO A 353 -27.73 -13.38 -15.49
CA PRO A 353 -28.28 -14.36 -16.43
C PRO A 353 -28.87 -13.65 -17.67
N ARG A 354 -28.71 -14.25 -18.85
CA ARG A 354 -29.02 -13.64 -20.17
C ARG A 354 -30.47 -13.22 -20.41
N SER A 355 -31.42 -13.61 -19.57
CA SER A 355 -32.86 -13.42 -19.82
C SER A 355 -33.33 -11.96 -19.78
N SER A 356 -32.44 -10.99 -19.48
CA SER A 356 -32.76 -9.57 -19.39
C SER A 356 -32.00 -8.66 -20.37
N ARG A 357 -31.33 -9.19 -21.42
CA ARG A 357 -30.47 -8.35 -22.30
C ARG A 357 -30.68 -8.50 -23.80
N ASP A 358 -30.48 -7.38 -24.48
CA ASP A 358 -30.54 -7.20 -25.93
C ASP A 358 -29.23 -7.72 -26.60
N PRO A 359 -29.31 -8.60 -27.63
CA PRO A 359 -28.13 -9.19 -28.29
C PRO A 359 -27.12 -8.22 -28.94
N ALA A 360 -27.43 -6.92 -29.06
CA ALA A 360 -26.61 -5.94 -29.77
C ALA A 360 -25.38 -5.42 -28.97
N GLU A 361 -25.33 -5.62 -27.65
CA GLU A 361 -24.27 -5.06 -26.78
C GLU A 361 -22.99 -5.93 -26.69
N ASP A 362 -22.95 -7.09 -27.34
CA ASP A 362 -21.93 -8.15 -27.19
C ASP A 362 -20.76 -8.06 -28.24
N ARG A 363 -20.56 -6.92 -28.92
CA ARG A 363 -19.49 -6.74 -29.95
C ARG A 363 -18.32 -5.86 -29.53
#